data_AF-A0A1V1WBV7-F1
#
_entry.id   AF-A0A1V1WBV7-F1
#
_cell.length_a   1.000
_cell.length_b   1.000
_cell.length_c   1.000
_cell.angle_alpha   90.00
_cell.angle_beta   90.00
_cell.angle_gamma   90.00
#
_symmetry.space_group_name_H-M   'P 1'
#
loop_
_entity.id
_entity.type
_entity.pdbx_description
1 polymer ?
#
loop_
_entity_poly.entity_id
_entity_poly.type
_entity_poly.pdbx_seq_one_letter_code
_entity_poly.pdbx_strand_id
1 'polypeptide(L)'
;MCYMFHLVNDVMIFIPSRTIGMDDFSVASCVGLEPLSSSPNREACMVILALQELTAIVAVCSYDCALLFLFSHTTAVFQILHEDMKSFSDITKTCQHSKEAYYEIEDRLKNIIVRHALALHTVGKLEAIYRVTIGIGFGLDAISLCLFFVLPLEVCLNFAPLIYHSLFIFFLYCFQGQRLTTASEKFEIAVYCCGWENLRVKEQRQVLLMLKQAQKPVIVYA
;
A
#
# COMPACT_ATOMS: atom_id res chain seq x y z
N MET A 1 6.54 5.27 -12.12
CA MET A 1 7.21 4.00 -12.45
C MET A 1 6.21 2.85 -12.54
N CYS A 2 5.36 2.61 -11.52
CA CYS A 2 4.29 1.60 -11.58
C CYS A 2 3.38 1.76 -12.81
N TYR A 3 2.88 2.97 -13.08
CA TYR A 3 2.01 3.24 -14.24
C TYR A 3 2.63 2.85 -15.59
N MET A 4 3.96 3.05 -15.76
CA MET A 4 4.66 2.66 -16.98
C MET A 4 4.89 1.15 -17.05
N PHE A 5 5.03 0.48 -15.90
CA PHE A 5 5.30 -0.95 -15.84
C PHE A 5 4.03 -1.79 -16.13
N HIS A 6 2.88 -1.41 -15.56
CA HIS A 6 1.57 -1.98 -15.91
C HIS A 6 1.24 -1.77 -17.39
N LEU A 7 1.41 -0.53 -17.88
CA LEU A 7 1.11 -0.17 -19.26
C LEU A 7 1.99 -0.95 -20.25
N VAL A 8 3.30 -1.07 -20.00
CA VAL A 8 4.21 -1.79 -20.89
C VAL A 8 3.91 -3.29 -20.93
N ASN A 9 3.65 -3.94 -19.79
CA ASN A 9 3.37 -5.37 -19.79
C ASN A 9 2.04 -5.73 -20.45
N ASP A 10 0.95 -5.04 -20.13
CA ASP A 10 -0.36 -5.41 -20.66
C ASP A 10 -0.56 -4.91 -22.10
N VAL A 11 -0.12 -3.69 -22.44
CA VAL A 11 -0.30 -3.13 -23.78
C VAL A 11 0.68 -3.73 -24.80
N MET A 12 1.94 -4.02 -24.42
CA MET A 12 2.94 -4.50 -25.38
C MET A 12 3.01 -6.03 -25.51
N ILE A 13 2.44 -6.79 -24.57
CA ILE A 13 2.58 -8.26 -24.54
C ILE A 13 1.22 -8.95 -24.57
N PHE A 14 0.26 -8.46 -23.79
CA PHE A 14 -1.06 -9.09 -23.68
C PHE A 14 -1.97 -8.77 -24.88
N ILE A 15 -2.05 -7.49 -25.28
CA ILE A 15 -2.88 -7.06 -26.42
C ILE A 15 -2.43 -7.71 -27.73
N PRO A 16 -1.14 -7.78 -28.10
CA PRO A 16 -0.70 -8.44 -29.33
C PRO A 16 -0.97 -9.95 -29.32
N SER A 17 -0.73 -10.66 -28.21
CA SER A 17 -0.97 -12.12 -28.16
C SER A 17 -2.47 -12.46 -28.24
N ARG A 18 -3.34 -11.67 -27.59
CA ARG A 18 -4.80 -11.84 -27.66
C ARG A 18 -5.38 -11.47 -29.02
N THR A 19 -4.85 -10.43 -29.67
CA THR A 19 -5.32 -10.00 -31.00
C THR A 19 -4.85 -10.94 -32.12
N ILE A 20 -3.70 -11.60 -31.96
CA ILE A 20 -3.19 -12.61 -32.90
C ILE A 20 -3.96 -13.94 -32.79
N GLY A 21 -4.43 -14.31 -31.59
CA GLY A 21 -5.23 -15.53 -31.36
C GLY A 21 -6.74 -15.40 -31.62
N MET A 22 -7.21 -14.27 -32.16
CA MET A 22 -8.64 -13.99 -32.40
C MET A 22 -9.30 -14.95 -33.41
N ASP A 23 -8.50 -15.62 -34.25
CA ASP A 23 -9.00 -16.50 -35.30
C ASP A 23 -9.42 -17.89 -34.78
N ASP A 24 -8.94 -18.30 -33.59
CA ASP A 24 -9.10 -19.67 -33.06
C ASP A 24 -10.17 -19.82 -31.95
N PHE A 25 -10.63 -18.71 -31.35
CA PHE A 25 -11.54 -18.75 -30.19
C PHE A 25 -12.68 -17.74 -30.27
N SER A 26 -13.89 -18.16 -29.88
CA SER A 26 -15.02 -17.25 -29.70
C SER A 26 -14.74 -16.30 -28.53
N VAL A 27 -14.47 -15.03 -28.83
CA VAL A 27 -14.26 -14.02 -27.80
C VAL A 27 -15.61 -13.59 -27.24
N ALA A 28 -15.88 -13.88 -25.96
CA ALA A 28 -17.14 -13.56 -25.30
C ALA A 28 -17.57 -12.08 -25.45
N SER A 29 -16.61 -11.16 -25.46
CA SER A 29 -16.85 -9.72 -25.66
C SER A 29 -17.29 -9.34 -27.08
N CYS A 30 -17.12 -10.23 -28.07
CA CYS A 30 -17.46 -10.00 -29.48
C CYS A 30 -18.54 -10.94 -30.00
N VAL A 31 -19.29 -11.60 -29.11
CA VAL A 31 -20.42 -12.48 -29.48
C VAL A 31 -21.47 -11.67 -30.25
N GLY A 32 -21.85 -12.15 -31.44
CA GLY A 32 -22.79 -11.47 -32.35
C GLY A 32 -22.15 -10.64 -33.47
N LEU A 33 -20.81 -10.51 -33.50
CA LEU A 33 -20.04 -9.85 -34.58
C LEU A 33 -19.46 -10.85 -35.60
N GLU A 34 -19.96 -12.09 -35.63
CA GLU A 34 -19.48 -13.13 -36.55
C GLU A 34 -19.90 -12.85 -38.00
N PRO A 35 -19.05 -13.11 -39.02
CA PRO A 35 -17.68 -13.64 -38.93
C PRO A 35 -16.62 -12.56 -38.60
N LEU A 36 -15.76 -12.86 -37.61
CA LEU A 36 -14.67 -11.98 -37.15
C LEU A 36 -13.49 -11.89 -38.14
N SER A 37 -13.49 -12.73 -39.17
CA SER A 37 -12.50 -12.70 -40.26
C SER A 37 -12.75 -11.62 -41.31
N SER A 38 -13.93 -10.97 -41.27
CA SER A 38 -14.37 -9.99 -42.26
C SER A 38 -14.27 -8.55 -41.70
N SER A 39 -13.75 -7.62 -42.50
CA SER A 39 -13.90 -6.18 -42.22
C SER A 39 -15.37 -5.78 -42.48
N PRO A 40 -16.02 -4.97 -41.62
CA PRO A 40 -15.47 -4.16 -40.52
C PRO A 40 -15.52 -4.82 -39.13
N ASN A 41 -16.11 -6.00 -38.99
CA ASN A 41 -16.38 -6.63 -37.69
C ASN A 41 -15.09 -6.95 -36.91
N ARG A 42 -14.02 -7.32 -37.61
CA ARG A 42 -12.69 -7.52 -37.02
C ARG A 42 -12.17 -6.26 -36.31
N GLU A 43 -12.23 -5.12 -36.99
CA GLU A 43 -11.74 -3.84 -36.47
C GLU A 43 -12.57 -3.39 -35.26
N ALA A 44 -13.90 -3.54 -35.34
CA ALA A 44 -14.79 -3.27 -34.22
C ALA A 44 -14.46 -4.13 -32.99
N CYS A 45 -14.25 -5.44 -33.17
CA CYS A 45 -13.88 -6.34 -32.07
C CYS A 45 -12.50 -5.98 -31.47
N MET A 46 -11.50 -5.65 -32.29
CA MET A 46 -10.19 -5.20 -31.80
C MET A 46 -10.30 -3.92 -30.95
N VAL A 47 -11.12 -2.95 -31.36
CA VAL A 47 -11.35 -1.71 -30.59
C VAL A 47 -12.05 -2.01 -29.27
N ILE A 48 -13.05 -2.89 -29.26
CA ILE A 48 -13.75 -3.30 -28.03
C ILE A 48 -12.78 -3.93 -27.04
N LEU A 49 -11.95 -4.87 -27.50
CA LEU A 49 -10.96 -5.54 -26.65
C LEU A 49 -9.90 -4.57 -26.13
N ALA A 50 -9.37 -3.70 -27.00
CA ALA A 50 -8.40 -2.70 -26.58
C ALA A 50 -8.96 -1.74 -25.52
N LEU A 51 -10.22 -1.30 -25.69
CA LEU A 51 -10.89 -0.44 -24.72
C LEU A 51 -11.12 -1.17 -23.39
N GLN A 52 -11.57 -2.42 -23.43
CA GLN A 52 -11.79 -3.24 -22.25
C GLN A 52 -10.50 -3.43 -21.44
N GLU A 53 -9.41 -3.84 -22.09
CA GLU A 53 -8.10 -4.03 -21.43
C GLU A 53 -7.58 -2.69 -20.87
N LEU A 54 -7.68 -1.60 -21.63
CA LEU A 54 -7.27 -0.27 -21.16
C LEU A 54 -8.04 0.14 -19.89
N THR A 55 -9.35 -0.07 -19.85
CA THR A 55 -10.16 0.27 -18.67
C THR A 55 -9.79 -0.57 -17.46
N ALA A 56 -9.50 -1.86 -17.64
CA ALA A 56 -9.05 -2.75 -16.57
C ALA A 56 -7.69 -2.31 -16.02
N ILE A 57 -6.72 -2.00 -16.89
CA ILE A 57 -5.38 -1.53 -16.50
C ILE A 57 -5.50 -0.25 -15.69
N VAL A 58 -6.27 0.73 -16.16
CA VAL A 58 -6.45 2.01 -15.45
C VAL A 58 -7.08 1.79 -14.08
N ALA A 59 -8.08 0.92 -13.98
CA ALA A 59 -8.72 0.59 -12.71
C ALA A 59 -7.71 -0.03 -11.72
N VAL A 60 -6.98 -1.06 -12.12
CA VAL A 60 -5.96 -1.74 -11.29
C VAL A 60 -4.85 -0.77 -10.88
N CYS A 61 -4.30 -0.02 -11.85
CA CYS A 61 -3.25 0.97 -11.57
C CYS A 61 -3.71 2.03 -10.57
N SER A 62 -4.94 2.53 -10.72
CA SER A 62 -5.48 3.55 -9.82
C SER A 62 -5.64 3.02 -8.40
N TYR A 63 -6.06 1.77 -8.27
CA TYR A 63 -6.19 1.07 -7.00
C TYR A 63 -4.82 0.87 -6.32
N ASP A 64 -3.84 0.32 -7.05
CA ASP A 64 -2.48 0.08 -6.53
C ASP A 64 -1.81 1.39 -6.12
N CYS A 65 -1.95 2.43 -6.94
CA CYS A 65 -1.41 3.76 -6.62
C CYS A 65 -2.07 4.37 -5.38
N ALA A 66 -3.39 4.26 -5.25
CA ALA A 66 -4.11 4.75 -4.07
C ALA A 66 -3.64 4.02 -2.80
N LEU A 67 -3.52 2.69 -2.87
CA LEU A 67 -3.06 1.88 -1.75
C LEU A 67 -1.64 2.25 -1.33
N LEU A 68 -0.69 2.27 -2.27
CA LEU A 68 0.70 2.63 -2.01
C LEU A 68 0.83 4.06 -1.46
N PHE A 69 0.03 4.99 -1.99
CA PHE A 69 -0.02 6.37 -1.50
C PHE A 69 -0.50 6.42 -0.03
N LEU A 70 -1.60 5.74 0.29
CA LEU A 70 -2.15 5.74 1.65
C LEU A 70 -1.19 5.11 2.67
N PHE A 71 -0.54 4.01 2.31
CA PHE A 71 0.50 3.42 3.15
C PHE A 71 1.68 4.38 3.33
N SER A 72 2.19 4.98 2.24
CA SER A 72 3.30 5.93 2.28
C SER A 72 2.99 7.15 3.14
N HIS A 73 1.79 7.71 2.97
CA HIS A 73 1.29 8.80 3.79
C HIS A 73 1.25 8.42 5.28
N THR A 74 0.70 7.24 5.60
CA THR A 74 0.60 6.79 7.00
C THR A 74 1.99 6.53 7.60
N THR A 75 2.92 5.94 6.85
CA THR A 75 4.33 5.81 7.24
C THR A 75 4.96 7.17 7.53
N ALA A 76 4.75 8.15 6.65
CA ALA A 76 5.27 9.51 6.83
C ALA A 76 4.70 10.18 8.09
N VAL A 77 3.43 9.96 8.41
CA VAL A 77 2.81 10.46 9.66
C VAL A 77 3.53 9.88 10.88
N PHE A 78 3.85 8.58 10.91
CA PHE A 78 4.62 8.00 12.01
C PHE A 78 6.06 8.53 12.10
N GLN A 79 6.69 8.81 10.96
CA GLN A 79 8.02 9.45 10.94
C GLN A 79 7.97 10.88 11.48
N ILE A 80 6.96 11.67 11.13
CA ILE A 80 6.75 13.01 11.69
C ILE A 80 6.52 12.92 13.20
N LEU A 81 5.68 11.99 13.65
CA LEU A 81 5.44 11.76 15.07
C LEU A 81 6.72 11.38 15.84
N HIS A 82 7.60 10.60 15.21
CA HIS A 82 8.90 10.25 15.78
C HIS A 82 9.79 11.49 15.96
N GLU A 83 9.89 12.37 14.95
CA GLU A 83 10.66 13.61 15.06
C GLU A 83 10.03 14.59 16.06
N ASP A 84 8.70 14.73 16.06
CA ASP A 84 7.97 15.53 17.05
C ASP A 84 8.28 15.06 18.49
N MET A 85 8.32 13.74 18.71
CA MET A 85 8.65 13.15 20.01
C MET A 85 10.11 13.36 20.41
N LYS A 86 11.03 13.28 19.46
CA LYS A 86 12.45 13.56 19.70
C LYS A 86 12.68 15.02 20.08
N SER A 87 12.08 15.95 19.34
CA SER A 87 12.09 17.38 19.67
C SER A 87 11.46 17.66 21.03
N PHE A 88 10.36 16.97 21.36
CA PHE A 88 9.74 17.04 22.68
C PHE A 88 10.69 16.60 23.81
N SER A 89 11.49 15.54 23.61
CA SER A 89 12.53 15.12 24.57
C SER A 89 13.52 16.25 24.86
N ASP A 90 13.95 16.98 23.82
CA ASP A 90 14.96 18.04 23.98
C ASP A 90 14.42 19.23 24.78
N ILE A 91 13.15 19.58 24.58
CA ILE A 91 12.44 20.59 25.38
C ILE A 91 12.33 20.13 26.84
N THR A 92 11.97 18.87 27.06
CA THR A 92 11.79 18.30 28.41
C THR A 92 13.10 18.32 29.21
N LYS A 93 14.26 18.22 28.54
CA LYS A 93 15.59 18.33 29.16
C LYS A 93 16.03 19.77 29.44
N THR A 94 15.62 20.73 28.62
CA THR A 94 16.14 22.12 28.67
C THR A 94 15.25 23.08 29.46
N CYS A 95 13.94 22.84 29.53
CA CYS A 95 12.96 23.82 30.02
C CYS A 95 12.35 23.48 31.40
N GLN A 96 13.17 23.08 32.38
CA GLN A 96 12.68 22.54 33.66
C GLN A 96 12.12 23.57 34.68
N HIS A 97 12.14 24.89 34.42
CA HIS A 97 11.94 25.87 35.51
C HIS A 97 10.99 27.06 35.27
N SER A 98 10.28 27.17 34.13
CA SER A 98 9.28 28.24 33.90
C SER A 98 7.85 27.71 33.81
N LYS A 99 6.86 28.49 34.30
CA LYS A 99 5.42 28.18 34.11
C LYS A 99 5.04 28.12 32.63
N GLU A 100 5.63 28.97 31.79
CA GLU A 100 5.37 29.03 30.35
C GLU A 100 5.83 27.75 29.64
N ALA A 101 7.00 27.23 30.04
CA ALA A 101 7.52 25.97 29.53
C ALA A 101 6.60 24.77 29.82
N TYR A 102 5.96 24.73 30.99
CA TYR A 102 5.00 23.67 31.31
C TYR A 102 3.74 23.72 30.42
N TYR A 103 3.24 24.92 30.10
CA TYR A 103 2.11 25.05 29.18
C TYR A 103 2.47 24.60 27.76
N GLU A 104 3.68 24.92 27.29
CA GLU A 104 4.16 24.46 25.99
C GLU A 104 4.30 22.94 25.94
N ILE A 105 4.89 22.31 26.97
CA ILE A 105 5.00 20.86 27.09
C ILE A 105 3.61 20.20 27.07
N GLU A 106 2.65 20.72 27.85
CA GLU A 106 1.29 20.18 27.90
C GLU A 106 0.58 20.27 26.54
N ASP A 107 0.70 21.40 25.84
CA ASP A 107 0.08 21.61 24.53
C ASP A 107 0.70 20.70 23.45
N ARG A 108 2.04 20.64 23.39
CA ARG A 108 2.79 19.77 22.48
C ARG A 108 2.44 18.30 22.70
N LEU A 109 2.41 17.84 23.95
CA LEU A 109 2.07 16.46 24.28
C LEU A 109 0.65 16.11 23.86
N LYS A 110 -0.33 17.01 24.12
CA LYS A 110 -1.72 16.82 23.67
C LYS A 110 -1.81 16.69 22.16
N ASN A 111 -1.13 17.56 21.42
CA ASN A 111 -1.12 17.53 19.96
C ASN A 111 -0.56 16.20 19.43
N ILE A 112 0.57 15.73 19.99
CA ILE A 112 1.18 14.44 19.62
C ILE A 112 0.22 13.28 19.90
N ILE A 113 -0.43 13.25 21.06
CA ILE A 113 -1.39 12.20 21.42
C ILE A 113 -2.57 12.15 20.43
N VAL A 114 -3.14 13.31 20.09
CA VAL A 114 -4.25 13.41 19.13
C VAL A 114 -3.82 12.92 17.75
N ARG A 115 -2.64 13.34 17.28
CA ARG A 115 -2.09 12.90 16.00
C ARG A 115 -1.79 11.39 15.97
N HIS A 116 -1.24 10.84 17.05
CA HIS A 116 -1.01 9.41 17.18
C HIS A 116 -2.32 8.61 17.15
N ALA A 117 -3.35 9.06 17.87
CA ALA A 117 -4.66 8.42 17.84
C ALA A 117 -5.28 8.45 16.42
N LEU A 118 -5.15 9.59 15.71
CA LEU A 118 -5.60 9.72 14.33
C LEU A 118 -4.82 8.80 13.37
N ALA A 119 -3.51 8.67 13.55
CA ALA A 119 -2.67 7.77 12.76
C ALA A 119 -3.11 6.31 12.93
N LEU A 120 -3.31 5.86 14.17
CA LEU A 120 -3.81 4.52 14.47
C LEU A 120 -5.20 4.26 13.89
N HIS A 121 -6.11 5.22 14.01
CA HIS A 121 -7.43 5.12 13.40
C HIS A 121 -7.36 5.04 11.86
N THR A 122 -6.41 5.74 11.24
CA THR A 122 -6.18 5.68 9.79
C THR A 122 -5.67 4.30 9.38
N VAL A 123 -4.74 3.71 10.12
CA VAL A 123 -4.28 2.33 9.87
C VAL A 123 -5.45 1.34 10.00
N GLY A 124 -6.26 1.45 11.05
CA GLY A 124 -7.41 0.55 11.23
C GLY A 124 -8.44 0.64 10.09
N LYS A 125 -8.66 1.84 9.54
CA LYS A 125 -9.50 2.02 8.35
C LYS A 125 -8.86 1.44 7.09
N LEU A 126 -7.56 1.65 6.91
CA LEU A 126 -6.80 1.08 5.80
C LEU A 126 -6.92 -0.45 5.80
N GLU A 127 -6.67 -1.08 6.95
CA GLU A 127 -6.81 -2.53 7.11
C GLU A 127 -8.24 -2.99 6.79
N ALA A 128 -9.26 -2.34 7.35
CA ALA A 128 -10.65 -2.74 7.11
C ALA A 128 -11.06 -2.67 5.62
N ILE A 129 -10.58 -1.67 4.89
CA ILE A 129 -10.90 -1.48 3.46
C ILE A 129 -10.13 -2.47 2.59
N TYR A 130 -8.84 -2.70 2.89
CA TYR A 130 -7.93 -3.36 1.97
C TYR A 130 -7.60 -4.80 2.31
N ARG A 131 -7.90 -5.28 3.53
CA ARG A 131 -7.57 -6.65 3.98
C ARG A 131 -8.01 -7.72 2.98
N VAL A 132 -9.31 -7.76 2.67
CA VAL A 132 -9.88 -8.79 1.77
C VAL A 132 -9.24 -8.73 0.39
N THR A 133 -9.06 -7.53 -0.16
CA THR A 133 -8.52 -7.38 -1.51
C THR A 133 -7.03 -7.75 -1.58
N ILE A 134 -6.23 -7.38 -0.58
CA ILE A 134 -4.83 -7.81 -0.47
C ILE A 134 -4.78 -9.34 -0.33
N GLY A 135 -5.64 -9.93 0.51
CA GLY A 135 -5.73 -11.38 0.68
C GLY A 135 -6.06 -12.13 -0.61
N ILE A 136 -7.03 -11.64 -1.39
CA ILE A 136 -7.36 -12.20 -2.71
C ILE A 136 -6.17 -12.05 -3.66
N GLY A 137 -5.53 -10.88 -3.71
CA GLY A 137 -4.34 -10.64 -4.54
C GLY A 137 -3.21 -11.62 -4.22
N PHE A 138 -2.88 -11.80 -2.94
CA PHE A 138 -1.86 -12.74 -2.48
C PHE A 138 -2.22 -14.19 -2.81
N GLY A 139 -3.50 -14.56 -2.72
CA GLY A 139 -3.96 -15.89 -3.12
C GLY A 139 -3.78 -16.15 -4.62
N LEU A 140 -4.12 -15.17 -5.47
CA LEU A 140 -3.96 -15.26 -6.91
C LEU A 140 -2.48 -15.30 -7.33
N ASP A 141 -1.64 -14.51 -6.68
CA ASP A 141 -0.18 -14.53 -6.90
C ASP A 141 0.40 -15.89 -6.51
N ALA A 142 -0.03 -16.47 -5.38
CA ALA A 142 0.40 -17.79 -4.96
C ALA A 142 0.01 -18.89 -5.95
N ILE A 143 -1.24 -18.87 -6.45
CA ILE A 143 -1.70 -19.82 -7.49
C ILE A 143 -0.86 -19.65 -8.76
N SER A 144 -0.61 -18.41 -9.18
CA SER A 144 0.20 -18.10 -10.36
C SER A 144 1.64 -18.63 -10.24
N LEU A 145 2.24 -18.51 -9.05
CA LEU A 145 3.54 -19.09 -8.75
C LEU A 145 3.52 -20.63 -8.73
N CYS A 146 2.45 -21.24 -8.23
CA CYS A 146 2.30 -22.70 -8.30
C CYS A 146 2.21 -23.19 -9.75
N LEU A 147 1.47 -22.47 -10.61
CA LEU A 147 1.34 -22.82 -12.03
C LEU A 147 2.68 -22.73 -12.78
N PHE A 148 3.56 -21.79 -12.41
CA PHE A 148 4.90 -21.70 -12.98
C PHE A 148 5.72 -23.00 -12.84
N PHE A 149 5.54 -23.74 -11.74
CA PHE A 149 6.23 -25.02 -11.53
C PHE A 149 5.58 -26.20 -12.27
N VAL A 150 4.32 -26.06 -12.70
CA VAL A 150 3.55 -27.13 -13.34
C VAL A 150 3.62 -27.05 -14.87
N LEU A 151 3.69 -25.84 -15.44
CA LEU A 151 3.66 -25.63 -16.88
C LEU A 151 5.05 -25.82 -17.54
N PRO A 152 5.08 -26.19 -18.84
CA PRO A 152 6.32 -26.25 -19.61
C PRO A 152 7.01 -24.88 -19.68
N LEU A 153 8.34 -24.87 -19.65
CA LEU A 153 9.15 -23.65 -19.60
C LEU A 153 8.84 -22.68 -20.77
N GLU A 154 8.58 -23.21 -21.96
CA GLU A 154 8.24 -22.41 -23.15
C GLU A 154 6.94 -21.61 -22.95
N VAL A 155 5.94 -22.20 -22.29
CA VAL A 155 4.68 -21.52 -21.96
C VAL A 155 4.93 -20.51 -20.84
N CYS A 156 5.72 -20.86 -19.82
CA CYS A 156 6.08 -19.95 -18.73
C CYS A 156 6.84 -18.71 -19.23
N LEU A 157 7.71 -18.83 -20.24
CA LEU A 157 8.44 -17.69 -20.81
C LEU A 157 7.50 -16.67 -21.48
N ASN A 158 6.39 -17.12 -22.08
CA ASN A 158 5.37 -16.23 -22.63
C ASN A 158 4.64 -15.43 -21.53
N PHE A 159 4.51 -16.00 -20.32
CA PHE A 159 3.88 -15.35 -19.16
C PHE A 159 4.86 -14.69 -18.19
N ALA A 160 6.17 -14.78 -18.44
CA ALA A 160 7.21 -14.23 -17.57
C ALA A 160 7.01 -12.74 -17.21
N PRO A 161 6.56 -11.85 -18.12
CA PRO A 161 6.33 -10.44 -17.80
C PRO A 161 5.20 -10.24 -16.77
N LEU A 162 4.13 -11.04 -16.87
CA LEU A 162 2.99 -11.03 -15.94
C LEU A 162 3.41 -11.54 -14.56
N ILE A 163 4.22 -12.61 -14.51
CA ILE A 163 4.74 -13.15 -13.26
C ILE A 163 5.67 -12.14 -12.58
N TYR A 164 6.59 -11.54 -13.34
CA TYR A 164 7.48 -10.50 -12.82
C TYR A 164 6.69 -9.32 -12.26
N HIS A 165 5.65 -8.87 -12.98
CA HIS A 165 4.77 -7.81 -12.54
C HIS A 165 4.10 -8.11 -11.20
N SER A 166 3.48 -9.29 -11.10
CA SER A 166 2.75 -9.72 -9.91
C SER A 166 3.69 -9.80 -8.71
N LEU A 167 4.87 -10.42 -8.88
CA LEU A 167 5.91 -10.46 -7.86
C LEU A 167 6.43 -9.08 -7.44
N PHE A 168 6.54 -8.14 -8.39
CA PHE A 168 6.98 -6.79 -8.11
C PHE A 168 5.97 -6.01 -7.27
N ILE A 169 4.67 -6.08 -7.61
CA ILE A 169 3.61 -5.45 -6.82
C ILE A 169 3.51 -6.08 -5.43
N PHE A 170 3.58 -7.40 -5.35
CA PHE A 170 3.65 -8.14 -4.09
C PHE A 170 4.80 -7.65 -3.20
N PHE A 171 6.00 -7.52 -3.78
CA PHE A 171 7.16 -6.98 -3.08
C PHE A 171 6.92 -5.55 -2.59
N LEU A 172 6.34 -4.67 -3.41
CA LEU A 172 6.06 -3.29 -3.01
C LEU A 172 5.09 -3.20 -1.84
N TYR A 173 4.03 -4.02 -1.83
CA TYR A 173 3.08 -4.07 -0.72
C TYR A 173 3.74 -4.52 0.58
N CYS A 174 4.51 -5.61 0.53
CA CYS A 174 5.23 -6.12 1.70
C CYS A 174 6.27 -5.11 2.20
N PHE A 175 7.04 -4.52 1.28
CA PHE A 175 8.05 -3.52 1.59
C PHE A 175 7.43 -2.30 2.28
N GLN A 176 6.31 -1.80 1.76
CA GLN A 176 5.66 -0.64 2.31
C GLN A 176 4.97 -0.94 3.65
N GLY A 177 4.38 -2.13 3.82
CA GLY A 177 3.88 -2.61 5.11
C GLY A 177 4.99 -2.66 6.16
N GLN A 178 6.15 -3.25 5.82
CA GLN A 178 7.31 -3.30 6.71
C GLN A 178 7.80 -1.89 7.07
N ARG A 179 7.84 -0.95 6.12
CA ARG A 179 8.22 0.45 6.40
C ARG A 179 7.27 1.12 7.39
N LEU A 180 5.97 0.87 7.29
CA LEU A 180 4.97 1.36 8.23
C LEU A 180 5.22 0.81 9.64
N THR A 181 5.39 -0.51 9.77
CA THR A 181 5.67 -1.16 11.05
C THR A 181 6.96 -0.62 11.67
N THR A 182 8.06 -0.57 10.91
CA THR A 182 9.33 -0.02 11.41
C THR A 182 9.23 1.47 11.79
N ALA A 183 8.42 2.27 11.10
CA ALA A 183 8.18 3.67 11.50
C ALA A 183 7.42 3.76 12.83
N SER A 184 6.44 2.88 13.05
CA SER A 184 5.67 2.82 14.30
C SER A 184 6.53 2.38 15.50
N GLU A 185 7.41 1.40 15.30
CA GLU A 185 8.36 0.93 16.34
C GLU A 185 9.36 2.03 16.71
N LYS A 186 9.86 2.77 15.72
CA LYS A 186 10.73 3.94 15.99
C LYS A 186 9.99 5.00 16.81
N PHE A 187 8.72 5.24 16.52
CA PHE A 187 7.90 6.14 17.32
C PHE A 187 7.75 5.63 18.75
N GLU A 188 7.44 4.35 18.96
CA GLU A 188 7.36 3.72 20.29
C GLU A 188 8.64 3.95 21.11
N ILE A 189 9.81 3.70 20.51
CA ILE A 189 11.11 3.91 21.17
C ILE A 189 11.30 5.38 21.53
N ALA A 190 10.92 6.32 20.64
CA ALA A 190 11.01 7.74 20.93
C ALA A 190 10.09 8.16 22.08
N VAL A 191 8.88 7.59 22.17
CA VAL A 191 7.97 7.82 23.31
C VAL A 191 8.60 7.35 24.61
N TYR A 192 9.23 6.17 24.61
CA TYR A 192 9.92 5.66 25.80
C TYR A 192 11.10 6.56 26.22
N CYS A 193 11.87 7.05 25.24
CA CYS A 193 13.05 7.90 25.45
C CYS A 193 12.72 9.40 25.62
N CYS A 194 11.45 9.78 25.82
CA CYS A 194 11.03 11.18 25.78
C CYS A 194 11.38 12.01 27.03
N GLY A 195 12.03 11.42 28.02
CA GLY A 195 12.36 12.08 29.30
C GLY A 195 11.15 12.26 30.23
N TRP A 196 10.18 11.34 30.14
CA TRP A 196 8.91 11.40 30.88
C TRP A 196 9.10 11.47 32.40
N GLU A 197 10.22 10.98 32.94
CA GLU A 197 10.58 11.05 34.34
C GLU A 197 10.65 12.49 34.88
N ASN A 198 10.92 13.47 34.01
CA ASN A 198 11.01 14.89 34.37
C ASN A 198 9.67 15.64 34.27
N LEU A 199 8.62 14.97 33.80
CA LEU A 199 7.29 15.55 33.65
C LEU A 199 6.50 15.50 34.96
N ARG A 200 5.43 16.29 35.04
CA ARG A 200 4.48 16.19 36.17
C ARG A 200 3.66 14.91 36.06
N VAL A 201 3.06 14.49 37.18
CA VAL A 201 2.33 13.22 37.31
C VAL A 201 1.19 13.07 36.29
N LYS A 202 0.55 14.18 35.89
CA LYS A 202 -0.54 14.18 34.91
C LYS A 202 -0.03 13.75 33.53
N GLU A 203 1.04 14.37 33.06
CA GLU A 203 1.67 14.16 31.75
C GLU A 203 2.37 12.80 31.71
N GLN A 204 2.99 12.36 32.81
CA GLN A 204 3.53 11.01 32.95
C GLN A 204 2.45 9.94 32.68
N ARG A 205 1.25 10.10 33.23
CA ARG A 205 0.13 9.17 32.97
C ARG A 205 -0.29 9.19 31.50
N GLN A 206 -0.27 10.36 30.85
CA GLN A 206 -0.60 10.48 29.43
C GLN A 206 0.43 9.79 28.53
N VAL A 207 1.72 9.99 28.81
CA VAL A 207 2.82 9.30 28.11
C VAL A 207 2.73 7.79 28.31
N LEU A 208 2.45 7.32 29.52
CA LEU A 208 2.27 5.89 29.80
C LEU A 208 1.13 5.28 28.97
N LEU A 209 -0.01 5.96 28.87
CA LEU A 209 -1.13 5.50 28.05
C LEU A 209 -0.78 5.47 26.56
N MET A 210 -0.09 6.50 26.08
CA MET A 210 0.39 6.58 24.69
C MET A 210 1.38 5.45 24.38
N LEU A 211 2.35 5.21 25.27
CA LEU A 211 3.34 4.14 25.12
C LEU A 211 2.69 2.76 25.07
N LYS A 212 1.74 2.49 25.98
CA LYS A 212 0.99 1.23 25.99
C LYS A 212 0.25 0.98 24.67
N GLN A 213 -0.22 2.05 24.03
CA GLN A 213 -0.87 1.95 22.73
C GLN A 213 0.14 1.82 21.57
N ALA A 214 1.29 2.51 21.64
CA ALA A 214 2.36 2.43 20.65
C ALA A 214 3.05 1.05 20.61
N GLN A 215 3.11 0.36 21.76
CA GLN A 215 3.60 -1.02 21.88
C GLN A 215 2.76 -2.07 21.15
N LYS A 216 1.53 -1.72 20.75
CA LYS A 216 0.73 -2.63 19.92
C LYS A 216 1.28 -2.55 18.50
N PRO A 217 1.70 -3.69 17.91
CA PRO A 217 2.34 -3.66 16.61
C PRO A 217 1.35 -3.14 15.56
N VAL A 218 1.79 -2.15 14.79
CA VAL A 218 1.03 -1.59 13.68
C VAL A 218 1.31 -2.45 12.45
N ILE A 219 0.50 -3.49 12.28
CA ILE A 219 0.59 -4.45 11.18
C ILE A 219 -0.76 -4.42 10.44
N VAL A 220 -0.69 -4.35 9.11
CA VAL A 220 -1.88 -4.47 8.26
C VAL A 220 -2.00 -5.93 7.85
N TYR A 221 -3.06 -6.59 8.31
CA TYR A 221 -3.34 -7.97 7.96
C TYR A 221 -4.04 -8.06 6.60
N ALA A 222 -3.74 -9.15 5.89
CA ALA A 222 -4.40 -9.58 4.66
C ALA A 222 -5.39 -10.72 4.96
#